data_AF-A0A3M1T6Q1-F1
#
_entry.id   AF-A0A3M1T6Q1-F1
#
_cell.length_a   1.000
_cell.length_b   1.000
_cell.length_c   1.000
_cell.angle_alpha   90.00
_cell.angle_beta   90.00
_cell.angle_gamma   90.00
#
_symmetry.space_group_name_H-M   'P 1'
#
loop_
_entity.id
_entity.type
_entity.pdbx_description
1 polymer ?
#
loop_
_entity_poly.entity_id
_entity_poly.type
_entity_poly.pdbx_seq_one_letter_code
_entity_poly.pdbx_strand_id
1 'polypeptide(L)'
;MHGAFTPTPREPHTPPMRPEDQTRIKTELKSRLVDEKVRLAQEGKLSLDEVIADSIYYERARLKEDHHARAHDADLRFWEGVQRRLPRANERELERLLGEIVARYAEEICGNFDDRIYKLSTRILPPAIGLLVNAVSPKRLLHSLPDLPQLEEQVVVQGETEHLRRLHERGTVILCPTHVSNLDSIVMGLAIYRLGLPPFIYGAGLNLFENPLLGFFMRNLGAYTVDRKKKDPLYKEALKTYATLTLEYGYDNLFFPGGTRSRSGAIERHLKLGLLGTSIPAYIDNLLAEKPDPRIYIVPATLSFQLCLEAETLIDDFLKEVGKSRYIITDDEFSRPATVLDFIRQLFNLDSKIYVTLSRGYDPFGNAVDDEGQSLDPRGRTIDPKAYVLVDGLPTRRPQRDAEYTKELGQRVADAFMRDNVIQSTHLTARALFTLLRRHNREIGLLRLIRVGGPHDNFDQREVYRETDRLLQELRGLERRGGIRLAPHIRDAAADEIVADGLRHFAIFHSQRAAERRGDRIFAVDRNLLFYYQNRLEGYRLDRTAGLPPALAPDHRSLGVSP
;
A
#
# COMPACT_ATOMS: atom_id res chain seq x y z
N MET A 1 21.19 -34.77 12.21
CA MET A 1 22.26 -33.77 12.35
C MET A 1 21.94 -32.61 11.42
N HIS A 2 21.20 -31.62 11.92
CA HIS A 2 20.85 -30.41 11.17
C HIS A 2 21.93 -29.37 11.41
N GLY A 3 22.48 -28.81 10.33
CA GLY A 3 23.51 -27.77 10.39
C GLY A 3 22.96 -26.53 11.06
N ALA A 4 23.58 -26.15 12.18
CA ALA A 4 23.30 -24.92 12.88
C ALA A 4 23.58 -23.72 11.95
N PHE A 5 22.58 -22.86 11.79
CA PHE A 5 22.69 -21.60 11.07
C PHE A 5 23.54 -20.63 11.89
N THR A 6 24.75 -20.33 11.45
CA THR A 6 25.52 -19.19 11.94
C THR A 6 25.11 -17.96 11.13
N PRO A 7 24.41 -16.97 11.72
CA PRO A 7 24.07 -15.74 11.01
C PRO A 7 25.35 -14.92 10.80
N THR A 8 25.54 -14.44 9.58
CA THR A 8 26.52 -13.40 9.27
C THR A 8 25.99 -12.07 9.83
N PRO A 9 26.83 -11.18 10.39
CA PRO A 9 26.43 -9.81 10.71
C PRO A 9 25.78 -9.16 9.48
N ARG A 10 24.69 -8.41 9.65
CA ARG A 10 24.07 -7.68 8.53
C ARG A 10 25.10 -6.74 7.92
N GLU A 11 25.56 -7.05 6.71
CA GLU A 11 26.37 -6.12 5.94
C GLU A 11 25.51 -4.89 5.60
N PRO A 12 26.08 -3.67 5.63
CA PRO A 12 25.36 -2.42 5.34
C PRO A 12 24.76 -2.35 3.92
N HIS A 13 25.01 -3.37 3.10
CA HIS A 13 24.50 -3.54 1.74
C HIS A 13 23.99 -4.97 1.55
N THR A 14 22.96 -5.38 2.29
CA THR A 14 22.31 -6.67 2.01
C THR A 14 21.80 -6.66 0.56
N PRO A 15 22.31 -7.52 -0.34
CA PRO A 15 21.81 -7.57 -1.70
C PRO A 15 20.32 -7.97 -1.68
N PRO A 16 19.56 -7.70 -2.77
CA PRO A 16 18.23 -8.27 -2.93
C PRO A 16 18.25 -9.80 -2.74
N MET A 17 17.08 -10.39 -2.45
CA MET A 17 16.96 -11.81 -2.09
C MET A 17 17.84 -12.70 -2.98
N ARG A 18 18.84 -13.33 -2.36
CA ARG A 18 19.80 -14.16 -3.09
C ARG A 18 19.05 -15.34 -3.70
N PRO A 19 19.37 -15.78 -4.94
CA PRO A 19 18.72 -16.95 -5.55
C PRO A 19 18.79 -18.23 -4.69
N GLU A 20 19.88 -18.39 -3.94
CA GLU A 20 20.03 -19.49 -2.98
C GLU A 20 19.02 -19.41 -1.84
N ASP A 21 18.82 -18.21 -1.26
CA ASP A 21 17.83 -18.01 -0.20
C ASP A 21 16.41 -18.16 -0.73
N GLN A 22 16.14 -17.73 -1.96
CA GLN A 22 14.85 -17.97 -2.61
C GLN A 22 14.55 -19.46 -2.74
N THR A 23 15.56 -20.26 -3.12
CA THR A 23 15.45 -21.73 -3.21
C THR A 23 15.24 -22.37 -1.84
N ARG A 24 15.94 -21.88 -0.81
CA ARG A 24 15.78 -22.34 0.57
C ARG A 24 14.38 -22.02 1.10
N ILE A 25 13.91 -20.79 0.93
CA ILE A 25 12.57 -20.35 1.35
C ILE A 25 11.49 -21.18 0.67
N LYS A 26 11.61 -21.46 -0.63
CA LYS A 26 10.67 -22.35 -1.35
C LYS A 26 10.62 -23.75 -0.77
N THR A 27 11.79 -24.32 -0.50
CA THR A 27 11.92 -25.67 0.06
C THR A 27 11.34 -25.73 1.47
N GLU A 28 11.67 -24.74 2.29
CA GLU A 28 11.21 -24.65 3.67
C GLU A 28 9.69 -24.37 3.76
N LEU A 29 9.15 -23.50 2.90
CA LEU A 29 7.71 -23.28 2.77
C LEU A 29 6.99 -24.59 2.49
N LYS A 30 7.48 -25.35 1.50
CA LYS A 30 6.91 -26.64 1.15
C LYS A 30 6.94 -27.60 2.33
N SER A 31 8.09 -27.75 2.99
CA SER A 31 8.23 -28.61 4.16
C SER A 31 7.24 -28.20 5.25
N ARG A 32 7.28 -26.94 5.71
CA ARG A 32 6.45 -26.44 6.80
C ARG A 32 4.96 -26.69 6.56
N LEU A 33 4.47 -26.40 5.36
CA LEU A 33 3.04 -26.59 5.05
C LEU A 33 2.66 -28.05 4.90
N VAL A 34 3.45 -28.86 4.18
CA VAL A 34 3.15 -30.28 4.00
C VAL A 34 3.21 -30.99 5.35
N ASP A 35 4.28 -30.77 6.13
CA ASP A 35 4.48 -31.37 7.44
C ASP A 35 3.37 -30.96 8.41
N GLU A 36 2.94 -29.69 8.41
CA GLU A 36 1.82 -29.22 9.23
C GLU A 36 0.51 -29.92 8.85
N LYS A 37 0.16 -29.98 7.56
CA LYS A 37 -1.09 -30.61 7.13
C LYS A 37 -1.09 -32.11 7.38
N VAL A 38 0.03 -32.80 7.13
CA VAL A 38 0.19 -34.22 7.42
C VAL A 38 0.06 -34.49 8.91
N ARG A 39 0.72 -33.69 9.76
CA ARG A 39 0.60 -33.81 11.22
C ARG A 39 -0.85 -33.62 11.68
N LEU A 40 -1.54 -32.58 11.20
CA LEU A 40 -2.94 -32.34 11.55
C LEU A 40 -3.86 -33.46 11.06
N ALA A 41 -3.57 -34.08 9.91
CA ALA A 41 -4.29 -35.25 9.42
C ALA A 41 -4.07 -36.47 10.31
N GLN A 42 -2.83 -36.72 10.75
CA GLN A 42 -2.48 -37.80 11.69
C GLN A 42 -3.15 -37.61 13.06
N GLU A 43 -3.33 -36.35 13.49
CA GLU A 43 -4.07 -35.98 14.71
C GLU A 43 -5.60 -36.05 14.54
N GLY A 44 -6.10 -36.39 13.34
CA GLY A 44 -7.53 -36.45 13.03
C GLY A 44 -8.23 -35.08 13.02
N LYS A 45 -7.47 -33.98 12.91
CA LYS A 45 -7.98 -32.61 12.95
C LYS A 45 -8.36 -32.06 11.58
N LEU A 46 -7.91 -32.69 10.50
CA LEU A 46 -8.29 -32.39 9.13
C LEU A 46 -8.17 -33.62 8.24
N SER A 47 -8.74 -33.55 7.04
CA SER A 47 -8.55 -34.58 6.01
C SER A 47 -7.75 -34.04 4.82
N LEU A 48 -6.70 -34.76 4.40
CA LEU A 48 -5.84 -34.30 3.28
C LEU A 48 -6.58 -34.29 1.95
N ASP A 49 -7.49 -35.25 1.73
CA ASP A 49 -8.32 -35.31 0.54
C ASP A 49 -9.29 -34.12 0.46
N GLU A 50 -9.88 -33.68 1.59
CA GLU A 50 -10.71 -32.48 1.67
C GLU A 50 -9.90 -31.22 1.34
N VAL A 51 -8.70 -31.05 1.90
CA VAL A 51 -7.82 -29.91 1.60
C VAL A 51 -7.48 -29.84 0.11
N ILE A 52 -7.17 -31.00 -0.50
CA ILE A 52 -6.86 -31.08 -1.94
C ILE A 52 -8.12 -30.82 -2.78
N ALA A 53 -9.28 -31.37 -2.39
CA ALA A 53 -10.56 -31.17 -3.06
C ALA A 53 -10.98 -29.69 -3.05
N ASP A 54 -10.82 -29.02 -1.91
CA ASP A 54 -11.06 -27.58 -1.77
C ASP A 54 -10.16 -26.77 -2.69
N SER A 55 -8.86 -27.10 -2.73
CA SER A 55 -7.90 -26.45 -3.62
C SER A 55 -8.34 -26.58 -5.09
N ILE A 56 -8.75 -27.78 -5.53
CA ILE A 56 -9.30 -28.02 -6.87
C ILE A 56 -10.55 -27.17 -7.09
N TYR A 57 -11.48 -27.14 -6.14
CA TYR A 57 -12.73 -26.41 -6.25
C TYR A 57 -12.50 -24.92 -6.48
N TYR A 58 -11.71 -24.28 -5.61
CA TYR A 58 -11.43 -22.84 -5.70
C TYR A 58 -10.69 -22.47 -6.99
N GLU A 59 -9.72 -23.28 -7.40
CA GLU A 59 -8.90 -22.99 -8.58
C GLU A 59 -9.65 -23.23 -9.88
N ARG A 60 -10.49 -24.25 -9.96
CA ARG A 60 -11.37 -24.44 -11.12
C ARG A 60 -12.42 -23.34 -11.21
N ALA A 61 -12.97 -22.88 -10.08
CA ALA A 61 -13.88 -21.73 -10.06
C ALA A 61 -13.18 -20.47 -10.59
N ARG A 62 -11.94 -20.19 -10.13
CA ARG A 62 -11.12 -19.07 -10.63
C ARG A 62 -10.87 -19.17 -12.14
N LEU A 63 -10.44 -20.33 -12.63
CA LEU A 63 -10.12 -20.52 -14.05
C LEU A 63 -11.35 -20.36 -14.94
N LYS A 64 -12.55 -20.75 -14.49
CA LYS A 64 -13.79 -20.50 -15.23
C LYS A 64 -14.11 -19.01 -15.38
N GLU A 65 -13.71 -18.18 -14.43
CA GLU A 65 -13.93 -16.73 -14.47
C GLU A 65 -12.80 -15.99 -15.22
N ASP A 66 -11.58 -16.54 -15.23
CA ASP A 66 -10.38 -15.89 -15.77
C ASP A 66 -9.81 -16.64 -17.00
N HIS A 67 -10.47 -16.46 -18.15
CA HIS A 67 -10.09 -17.10 -19.42
C HIS A 67 -8.83 -16.51 -20.08
N HIS A 68 -8.41 -15.30 -19.67
CA HIS A 68 -7.32 -14.57 -20.33
C HIS A 68 -5.99 -14.65 -19.57
N ALA A 69 -5.95 -15.36 -18.44
CA ALA A 69 -4.72 -15.54 -17.68
C ALA A 69 -3.64 -16.22 -18.55
N ARG A 70 -2.41 -15.66 -18.53
CA ARG A 70 -1.28 -16.13 -19.34
C ARG A 70 -0.94 -17.62 -19.16
N ALA A 71 -1.22 -18.16 -17.98
CA ALA A 71 -0.96 -19.56 -17.62
C ALA A 71 -2.23 -20.43 -17.61
N HIS A 72 -3.37 -19.94 -18.11
CA HIS A 72 -4.68 -20.60 -17.99
C HIS A 72 -4.65 -22.08 -18.39
N ASP A 73 -4.16 -22.40 -19.59
CA ASP A 73 -4.13 -23.79 -20.09
C ASP A 73 -3.21 -24.70 -19.26
N ALA A 74 -2.10 -24.15 -18.75
CA ALA A 74 -1.17 -24.90 -17.92
C ALA A 74 -1.75 -25.16 -16.52
N ASP A 75 -2.43 -24.17 -15.94
CA ASP A 75 -3.17 -24.31 -14.69
C ASP A 75 -4.29 -25.34 -14.83
N LEU A 76 -5.08 -25.27 -15.90
CA LEU A 76 -6.19 -26.19 -16.17
C LEU A 76 -5.70 -27.65 -16.26
N ARG A 77 -4.63 -27.90 -17.02
CA ARG A 77 -4.02 -29.23 -17.12
C ARG A 77 -3.51 -29.76 -15.78
N PHE A 78 -2.89 -28.90 -14.97
CA PHE A 78 -2.40 -29.28 -13.65
C PHE A 78 -3.55 -29.73 -12.75
N TRP A 79 -4.60 -28.91 -12.62
CA TRP A 79 -5.74 -29.21 -11.75
C TRP A 79 -6.56 -30.41 -12.23
N GLU A 80 -6.71 -30.62 -13.53
CA GLU A 80 -7.28 -31.85 -14.07
C GLU A 80 -6.45 -33.09 -13.71
N GLY A 81 -5.12 -32.97 -13.73
CA GLY A 81 -4.20 -34.04 -13.32
C GLY A 81 -4.37 -34.42 -11.85
N VAL A 82 -4.40 -33.43 -10.95
CA VAL A 82 -4.65 -33.63 -9.51
C VAL A 82 -6.01 -34.30 -9.31
N GLN A 83 -7.07 -33.80 -9.96
CA GLN A 83 -8.43 -34.33 -9.81
C GLN A 83 -8.58 -35.78 -10.29
N ARG A 84 -7.89 -36.17 -11.37
CA ARG A 84 -7.93 -37.56 -11.87
C ARG A 84 -7.27 -38.55 -10.91
N ARG A 85 -6.25 -38.11 -10.18
CA ARG A 85 -5.46 -38.94 -9.24
C ARG A 85 -6.13 -39.06 -7.87
N LEU A 86 -6.79 -38.00 -7.41
CA LEU A 86 -7.38 -37.91 -6.06
C LEU A 86 -8.27 -39.10 -5.66
N PRO A 87 -9.23 -39.59 -6.48
CA PRO A 87 -10.15 -40.67 -6.07
C PRO A 87 -9.49 -42.02 -5.79
N ARG A 88 -8.25 -42.22 -6.27
CA ARG A 88 -7.48 -43.46 -6.10
C ARG A 88 -6.24 -43.26 -5.22
N ALA A 89 -6.10 -42.08 -4.61
CA ALA A 89 -4.94 -41.73 -3.83
C ALA A 89 -4.96 -42.45 -2.48
N ASN A 90 -3.88 -43.15 -2.16
CA ASN A 90 -3.59 -43.58 -0.79
C ASN A 90 -2.90 -42.43 -0.03
N GLU A 91 -2.65 -42.59 1.28
CA GLU A 91 -2.04 -41.54 2.11
C GLU A 91 -0.74 -40.96 1.53
N ARG A 92 0.15 -41.81 1.01
CA ARG A 92 1.41 -41.36 0.37
C ARG A 92 1.17 -40.54 -0.89
N GLU A 93 0.17 -40.93 -1.68
CA GLU A 93 -0.21 -40.20 -2.90
C GLU A 93 -0.91 -38.87 -2.56
N LEU A 94 -1.70 -38.82 -1.47
CA LEU A 94 -2.28 -37.57 -0.96
C LEU A 94 -1.21 -36.58 -0.52
N GLU A 95 -0.22 -37.05 0.24
CA GLU A 95 0.94 -36.22 0.63
C GLU A 95 1.71 -35.72 -0.60
N ARG A 96 1.92 -36.59 -1.61
CA ARG A 96 2.57 -36.20 -2.86
C ARG A 96 1.76 -35.14 -3.63
N LEU A 97 0.45 -35.33 -3.77
CA LEU A 97 -0.46 -34.37 -4.41
C LEU A 97 -0.44 -33.02 -3.70
N LEU A 98 -0.50 -33.03 -2.36
CA LEU A 98 -0.37 -31.82 -1.54
C LEU A 98 0.97 -31.13 -1.81
N GLY A 99 2.07 -31.88 -1.80
CA GLY A 99 3.40 -31.35 -2.08
C GLY A 99 3.54 -30.74 -3.48
N GLU A 100 2.86 -31.29 -4.49
CA GLU A 100 2.81 -30.72 -5.84
C GLU A 100 2.01 -29.40 -5.88
N ILE A 101 0.88 -29.34 -5.18
CA ILE A 101 0.05 -28.12 -5.07
C ILE A 101 0.81 -27.01 -4.37
N VAL A 102 1.40 -27.31 -3.20
CA VAL A 102 2.19 -26.34 -2.42
C VAL A 102 3.40 -25.86 -3.22
N ALA A 103 4.10 -26.75 -3.94
CA ALA A 103 5.21 -26.36 -4.80
C ALA A 103 4.75 -25.43 -5.93
N ARG A 104 3.58 -25.69 -6.55
CA ARG A 104 3.02 -24.80 -7.57
C ARG A 104 2.73 -23.41 -7.00
N TYR A 105 2.09 -23.34 -5.83
CA TYR A 105 1.83 -22.05 -5.17
C TYR A 105 3.12 -21.34 -4.77
N ALA A 106 4.11 -22.06 -4.26
CA ALA A 106 5.41 -21.49 -3.92
C ALA A 106 6.08 -20.85 -5.14
N GLU A 107 6.03 -21.50 -6.31
CA GLU A 107 6.61 -20.94 -7.52
C GLU A 107 5.84 -19.75 -8.08
N GLU A 108 4.52 -19.76 -7.96
CA GLU A 108 3.71 -18.60 -8.32
C GLU A 108 4.02 -17.39 -7.43
N ILE A 109 4.13 -17.61 -6.12
CA ILE A 109 4.41 -16.57 -5.13
C ILE A 109 5.82 -16.03 -5.32
N CYS A 110 6.84 -16.88 -5.33
CA CYS A 110 8.24 -16.44 -5.25
C CYS A 110 8.71 -15.58 -6.41
N GLY A 111 8.05 -15.64 -7.58
CA GLY A 111 8.47 -14.91 -8.78
C GLY A 111 9.88 -15.28 -9.25
N ASN A 112 10.31 -14.72 -10.39
CA ASN A 112 11.69 -14.86 -10.88
C ASN A 112 12.47 -13.58 -10.54
N PHE A 113 13.25 -13.59 -9.46
CA PHE A 113 14.16 -12.50 -9.15
C PHE A 113 15.49 -12.67 -9.91
N ASP A 114 16.00 -11.59 -10.53
CA ASP A 114 17.28 -11.59 -11.25
C ASP A 114 18.22 -10.48 -10.73
N ASP A 115 19.29 -10.90 -10.03
CA ASP A 115 20.33 -10.03 -9.46
C ASP A 115 21.08 -9.19 -10.51
N ARG A 116 21.21 -9.68 -11.75
CA ARG A 116 21.87 -8.94 -12.83
C ARG A 116 21.01 -7.77 -13.29
N ILE A 117 19.70 -7.98 -13.38
CA ILE A 117 18.76 -6.93 -13.76
C ILE A 117 18.63 -5.91 -12.61
N TYR A 118 18.67 -6.35 -11.36
CA TYR A 118 18.75 -5.46 -10.19
C TYR A 118 19.97 -4.52 -10.24
N LYS A 119 21.19 -5.06 -10.39
CA LYS A 119 22.44 -4.25 -10.47
C LYS A 119 22.49 -3.34 -11.69
N LEU A 120 21.85 -3.74 -12.79
CA LEU A 120 21.66 -2.87 -13.95
C LEU A 120 20.67 -1.74 -13.63
N SER A 121 19.57 -2.04 -12.93
CA SER A 121 18.55 -1.04 -12.57
C SER A 121 18.98 -0.04 -11.49
N THR A 122 19.86 -0.41 -10.54
CA THR A 122 20.39 0.52 -9.51
C THR A 122 21.42 1.51 -10.04
N ARG A 123 22.13 1.19 -11.13
CA ARG A 123 22.93 2.17 -11.89
C ARG A 123 22.09 3.04 -12.82
N ILE A 124 20.85 2.64 -13.08
CA ILE A 124 19.93 3.30 -14.01
C ILE A 124 18.75 3.90 -13.22
N LEU A 125 18.74 3.95 -11.88
CA LEU A 125 17.57 4.45 -11.14
C LEU A 125 17.25 5.93 -11.45
N PRO A 126 18.25 6.83 -11.59
CA PRO A 126 17.99 8.20 -12.05
C PRO A 126 17.64 8.30 -13.57
N PRO A 127 18.34 7.63 -14.51
CA PRO A 127 17.98 7.72 -15.93
C PRO A 127 16.86 6.77 -16.42
N ALA A 128 16.43 5.75 -15.67
CA ALA A 128 15.41 4.77 -16.09
C ALA A 128 14.01 5.38 -16.14
N ILE A 129 13.70 6.29 -15.22
CA ILE A 129 12.47 7.09 -15.26
C ILE A 129 12.44 7.90 -16.56
N GLY A 130 13.59 8.38 -17.04
CA GLY A 130 13.73 9.04 -18.34
C GLY A 130 13.78 8.09 -19.55
N LEU A 131 14.31 6.87 -19.40
CA LEU A 131 14.49 5.92 -20.50
C LEU A 131 13.21 5.16 -20.86
N LEU A 132 12.30 4.94 -19.90
CA LEU A 132 11.04 4.21 -20.10
C LEU A 132 10.00 4.98 -20.93
N VAL A 133 10.28 6.24 -21.22
CA VAL A 133 9.59 7.09 -22.21
C VAL A 133 9.90 6.68 -23.66
N ASN A 134 10.99 5.93 -23.89
CA ASN A 134 11.53 5.64 -25.22
C ASN A 134 11.03 4.33 -25.87
N ALA A 135 9.85 3.83 -25.49
CA ALA A 135 9.21 2.70 -26.19
C ALA A 135 8.74 3.06 -27.63
N VAL A 136 9.07 4.24 -28.14
CA VAL A 136 8.81 4.69 -29.52
C VAL A 136 10.13 5.02 -30.24
N SER A 137 10.65 4.02 -30.96
CA SER A 137 11.63 4.11 -32.06
C SER A 137 13.05 4.68 -31.80
N PRO A 138 14.12 3.87 -31.93
CA PRO A 138 15.52 4.29 -31.75
C PRO A 138 16.07 5.32 -32.76
N LYS A 139 15.38 5.58 -33.88
CA LYS A 139 15.97 6.33 -35.01
C LYS A 139 15.89 7.86 -34.92
N ARG A 140 15.19 8.44 -33.93
CA ARG A 140 15.07 9.91 -33.79
C ARG A 140 16.00 10.51 -32.74
N LEU A 141 16.79 9.70 -32.03
CA LEU A 141 17.49 10.13 -30.81
C LEU A 141 18.91 10.67 -31.02
N LEU A 142 19.43 10.72 -32.24
CA LEU A 142 20.84 11.07 -32.43
C LEU A 142 21.14 12.58 -32.32
N HIS A 143 20.13 13.46 -32.22
CA HIS A 143 20.40 14.91 -32.36
C HIS A 143 19.76 15.89 -31.37
N SER A 144 18.97 15.47 -30.36
CA SER A 144 18.53 16.38 -29.28
C SER A 144 17.71 15.64 -28.22
N LEU A 145 18.33 15.28 -27.10
CA LEU A 145 17.62 14.90 -25.88
C LEU A 145 17.49 16.17 -25.01
N PRO A 146 16.28 16.73 -24.81
CA PRO A 146 16.09 17.76 -23.81
C PRO A 146 16.31 17.17 -22.40
N ASP A 147 16.76 18.01 -21.45
CA ASP A 147 16.87 17.65 -20.03
C ASP A 147 15.53 17.11 -19.54
N LEU A 148 15.46 15.80 -19.28
CA LEU A 148 14.24 15.17 -18.79
C LEU A 148 14.07 15.49 -17.30
N PRO A 149 12.87 15.97 -16.88
CA PRO A 149 12.62 16.24 -15.48
C PRO A 149 12.70 14.96 -14.65
N GLN A 150 13.53 14.93 -13.60
CA GLN A 150 13.78 13.72 -12.80
C GLN A 150 12.80 13.65 -11.63
N LEU A 151 11.76 12.80 -11.68
CA LEU A 151 10.71 12.61 -10.64
C LEU A 151 11.25 12.73 -9.21
N GLU A 152 12.43 12.17 -9.01
CA GLU A 152 13.39 12.47 -7.96
C GLU A 152 13.27 13.85 -7.28
N GLU A 153 13.36 14.96 -7.99
CA GLU A 153 13.37 16.32 -7.43
C GLU A 153 12.00 16.75 -6.85
N GLN A 154 10.93 16.02 -7.20
CA GLN A 154 9.58 16.27 -6.68
C GLN A 154 9.24 15.40 -5.46
N VAL A 155 10.05 14.37 -5.17
CA VAL A 155 9.83 13.48 -4.02
C VAL A 155 10.58 13.98 -2.79
N VAL A 156 9.83 14.41 -1.77
CA VAL A 156 10.35 14.86 -0.48
C VAL A 156 10.23 13.72 0.53
N VAL A 157 11.36 13.16 0.96
CA VAL A 157 11.43 12.14 2.01
C VAL A 157 11.67 12.82 3.36
N GLN A 158 10.77 12.64 4.31
CA GLN A 158 10.80 13.33 5.60
C GLN A 158 10.25 12.44 6.74
N GLY A 159 10.24 12.97 7.97
CA GLY A 159 9.79 12.25 9.16
C GLY A 159 10.93 11.48 9.83
N GLU A 160 10.63 10.29 10.32
CA GLU A 160 11.52 9.44 11.14
C GLU A 160 12.51 8.62 10.28
N THR A 161 13.24 9.30 9.38
CA THR A 161 14.14 8.68 8.40
C THR A 161 15.32 7.97 9.04
N GLU A 162 15.95 8.62 10.02
CA GLU A 162 17.10 8.05 10.72
C GLU A 162 16.68 6.91 11.67
N HIS A 163 15.51 7.03 12.28
CA HIS A 163 14.92 5.96 13.08
C HIS A 163 14.73 4.69 12.24
N LEU A 164 14.18 4.80 11.03
CA LEU A 164 14.07 3.65 10.11
C LEU A 164 15.43 3.00 9.82
N ARG A 165 16.49 3.79 9.55
CA ARG A 165 17.84 3.25 9.32
C ARG A 165 18.35 2.47 10.54
N ARG A 166 18.19 3.04 11.74
CA ARG A 166 18.60 2.38 12.98
C ARG A 166 17.82 1.10 13.25
N LEU A 167 16.52 1.07 12.98
CA LEU A 167 15.71 -0.14 13.12
C LEU A 167 16.16 -1.24 12.14
N HIS A 168 16.48 -0.89 10.89
CA HIS A 168 17.03 -1.83 9.92
C HIS A 168 18.34 -2.49 10.40
N GLU A 169 19.19 -1.77 11.12
CA GLU A 169 20.41 -2.35 11.70
C GLU A 169 20.13 -3.34 12.85
N ARG A 170 18.93 -3.31 13.43
CA ARG A 170 18.56 -3.95 14.71
C ARG A 170 17.43 -4.98 14.60
N GLY A 171 17.08 -5.40 13.39
CA GLY A 171 15.98 -6.34 13.18
C GLY A 171 15.27 -6.13 11.84
N THR A 172 14.39 -7.04 11.47
CA THR A 172 13.73 -7.00 10.16
C THR A 172 12.61 -5.97 10.12
N VAL A 173 12.59 -5.11 9.10
CA VAL A 173 11.62 -4.05 8.98
C VAL A 173 10.51 -4.43 8.01
N ILE A 174 9.29 -4.08 8.41
CA ILE A 174 8.11 -4.05 7.58
C ILE A 174 7.74 -2.59 7.38
N LEU A 175 7.83 -2.09 6.14
CA LEU A 175 7.38 -0.77 5.77
C LEU A 175 5.92 -0.84 5.31
N CYS A 176 5.06 -0.02 5.92
CA CYS A 176 3.61 0.00 5.70
C CYS A 176 3.15 1.35 5.16
N PRO A 177 3.27 1.62 3.84
CA PRO A 177 2.77 2.87 3.24
C PRO A 177 1.25 2.89 3.02
N THR A 178 0.64 4.07 3.08
CA THR A 178 -0.69 4.32 2.47
C THR A 178 -0.64 4.10 0.95
N HIS A 179 -1.76 3.73 0.34
CA HIS A 179 -1.90 3.52 -1.10
C HIS A 179 -2.83 4.55 -1.76
N VAL A 180 -2.26 5.54 -2.43
CA VAL A 180 -2.95 6.64 -3.13
C VAL A 180 -2.96 6.44 -4.64
N SER A 181 -1.84 6.06 -5.26
CA SER A 181 -1.65 5.99 -6.72
C SER A 181 -0.87 4.73 -7.13
N ASN A 182 -0.91 4.34 -8.41
CA ASN A 182 0.02 3.32 -8.92
C ASN A 182 1.48 3.81 -8.89
N LEU A 183 1.73 5.13 -8.80
CA LEU A 183 3.08 5.69 -8.61
C LEU A 183 3.69 5.35 -7.24
N ASP A 184 2.89 4.94 -6.26
CA ASP A 184 3.34 4.75 -4.88
C ASP A 184 4.53 3.80 -4.76
N SER A 185 4.50 2.68 -5.49
CA SER A 185 5.59 1.69 -5.44
C SER A 185 6.90 2.26 -6.00
N ILE A 186 6.83 3.12 -7.01
CA ILE A 186 8.00 3.80 -7.59
C ILE A 186 8.53 4.84 -6.60
N VAL A 187 7.63 5.65 -6.03
CA VAL A 187 7.97 6.68 -5.04
C VAL A 187 8.59 6.07 -3.78
N MET A 188 8.06 4.95 -3.29
CA MET A 188 8.62 4.22 -2.15
C MET A 188 9.98 3.60 -2.47
N GLY A 189 10.13 2.98 -3.65
CA GLY A 189 11.42 2.44 -4.09
C GLY A 189 12.51 3.51 -4.16
N LEU A 190 12.18 4.69 -4.69
CA LEU A 190 13.08 5.85 -4.70
C LEU A 190 13.39 6.35 -3.28
N ALA A 191 12.40 6.42 -2.40
CA ALA A 191 12.61 6.84 -1.01
C ALA A 191 13.56 5.89 -0.27
N ILE A 192 13.37 4.57 -0.40
CA ILE A 192 14.25 3.54 0.17
C ILE A 192 15.67 3.70 -0.38
N TYR A 193 15.82 3.85 -1.69
CA TYR A 193 17.11 4.07 -2.34
C TYR A 193 17.85 5.30 -1.79
N ARG A 194 17.15 6.44 -1.64
CA ARG A 194 17.72 7.67 -1.07
C ARG A 194 18.11 7.57 0.40
N LEU A 195 17.44 6.69 1.13
CA LEU A 195 17.80 6.42 2.52
C LEU A 195 19.04 5.52 2.62
N GLY A 196 19.56 5.00 1.51
CA GLY A 196 20.70 4.08 1.48
C GLY A 196 20.34 2.67 1.94
N LEU A 197 19.03 2.35 1.98
CA LEU A 197 18.54 1.06 2.45
C LEU A 197 18.51 0.04 1.29
N PRO A 198 18.67 -1.25 1.60
CA PRO A 198 18.49 -2.31 0.61
C PRO A 198 17.03 -2.32 0.09
N PRO A 199 16.77 -2.94 -1.07
CA PRO A 199 15.43 -3.01 -1.61
C PRO A 199 14.53 -3.85 -0.70
N PHE A 200 13.34 -3.35 -0.42
CA PHE A 200 12.36 -4.08 0.37
C PHE A 200 11.62 -5.04 -0.56
N ILE A 201 11.46 -6.28 -0.11
CA ILE A 201 10.70 -7.30 -0.82
C ILE A 201 9.23 -6.89 -0.81
N TYR A 202 8.61 -6.88 -1.99
CA TYR A 202 7.29 -6.29 -2.17
C TYR A 202 6.23 -7.30 -2.59
N GLY A 203 5.07 -7.31 -1.94
CA GLY A 203 3.91 -8.10 -2.39
C GLY A 203 3.17 -7.39 -3.53
N ALA A 204 3.50 -7.71 -4.79
CA ALA A 204 2.87 -7.08 -5.96
C ALA A 204 1.65 -7.88 -6.45
N GLY A 205 0.54 -7.17 -6.75
CA GLY A 205 -0.60 -7.77 -7.43
C GLY A 205 -0.25 -8.18 -8.86
N LEU A 206 -0.76 -9.31 -9.35
CA LEU A 206 -0.44 -9.88 -10.67
C LEU A 206 -0.59 -8.85 -11.82
N ASN A 207 -1.63 -8.01 -11.76
CA ASN A 207 -1.92 -6.98 -12.77
C ASN A 207 -0.78 -5.95 -12.95
N LEU A 208 0.05 -5.72 -11.92
CA LEU A 208 1.18 -4.78 -12.01
C LEU A 208 2.33 -5.34 -12.87
N PHE A 209 2.42 -6.67 -13.02
CA PHE A 209 3.42 -7.30 -13.89
C PHE A 209 3.04 -7.24 -15.38
N GLU A 210 1.77 -7.00 -15.69
CA GLU A 210 1.23 -6.91 -17.05
C GLU A 210 1.56 -5.57 -17.70
N ASN A 211 1.61 -4.48 -16.92
CA ASN A 211 2.08 -3.19 -17.39
C ASN A 211 3.60 -3.26 -17.65
N PRO A 212 4.10 -2.95 -18.86
CA PRO A 212 5.52 -3.06 -19.19
C PRO A 212 6.46 -2.23 -18.29
N LEU A 213 6.01 -1.03 -17.90
CA LEU A 213 6.75 -0.11 -17.03
C LEU A 213 6.88 -0.69 -15.62
N LEU A 214 5.73 -1.01 -15.00
CA LEU A 214 5.68 -1.55 -13.65
C LEU A 214 6.29 -2.95 -13.58
N GLY A 215 6.03 -3.81 -14.56
CA GLY A 215 6.59 -5.15 -14.61
C GLY A 215 8.12 -5.12 -14.63
N PHE A 216 8.74 -4.14 -15.31
CA PHE A 216 10.19 -3.93 -15.22
C PHE A 216 10.60 -3.57 -13.78
N PHE A 217 10.00 -2.56 -13.15
CA PHE A 217 10.33 -2.19 -11.76
C PHE A 217 10.06 -3.31 -10.75
N MET A 218 8.92 -3.98 -10.81
CA MET A 218 8.49 -5.02 -9.86
C MET A 218 9.38 -6.26 -9.91
N ARG A 219 9.74 -6.72 -11.13
CA ARG A 219 10.72 -7.82 -11.30
C ARG A 219 12.09 -7.44 -10.76
N ASN A 220 12.42 -6.16 -10.79
CA ASN A 220 13.71 -5.61 -10.39
C ASN A 220 13.74 -5.11 -8.94
N LEU A 221 12.65 -5.20 -8.17
CA LEU A 221 12.60 -4.80 -6.75
C LEU A 221 12.44 -6.00 -5.81
N GLY A 222 12.56 -7.23 -6.34
CA GLY A 222 12.37 -8.45 -5.53
C GLY A 222 10.92 -8.70 -5.13
N ALA A 223 9.95 -8.31 -5.98
CA ALA A 223 8.54 -8.50 -5.66
C ALA A 223 8.11 -9.98 -5.74
N TYR A 224 7.38 -10.45 -4.73
CA TYR A 224 6.65 -11.72 -4.80
C TYR A 224 5.18 -11.46 -5.18
N THR A 225 4.58 -12.43 -5.87
CA THR A 225 3.25 -12.28 -6.46
C THR A 225 2.16 -12.53 -5.41
N VAL A 226 1.20 -11.61 -5.36
CA VAL A 226 -0.04 -11.75 -4.58
C VAL A 226 -1.22 -11.82 -5.55
N ASP A 227 -1.71 -13.02 -5.85
CA ASP A 227 -2.94 -13.20 -6.63
C ASP A 227 -4.16 -13.11 -5.70
N ARG A 228 -4.81 -11.93 -5.73
CA ARG A 228 -5.99 -11.64 -4.92
C ARG A 228 -7.27 -12.31 -5.45
N LYS A 229 -7.25 -12.83 -6.68
CA LYS A 229 -8.37 -13.60 -7.24
C LYS A 229 -8.42 -15.01 -6.66
N LYS A 230 -7.29 -15.55 -6.17
CA LYS A 230 -7.23 -16.85 -5.50
C LYS A 230 -7.91 -16.81 -4.14
N LYS A 231 -8.98 -17.59 -4.03
CA LYS A 231 -9.74 -17.73 -2.79
C LYS A 231 -9.35 -18.96 -1.97
N ASP A 232 -8.57 -19.87 -2.56
CA ASP A 232 -8.09 -21.09 -1.93
C ASP A 232 -7.40 -20.81 -0.58
N PRO A 233 -7.86 -21.42 0.52
CA PRO A 233 -7.20 -21.34 1.82
C PRO A 233 -5.73 -21.79 1.79
N LEU A 234 -5.39 -22.87 1.06
CA LEU A 234 -4.03 -23.39 1.03
C LEU A 234 -3.06 -22.40 0.34
N TYR A 235 -3.47 -21.76 -0.75
CA TYR A 235 -2.73 -20.65 -1.36
C TYR A 235 -2.50 -19.50 -0.37
N LYS A 236 -3.52 -19.09 0.38
CA LYS A 236 -3.38 -17.99 1.38
C LYS A 236 -2.42 -18.37 2.51
N GLU A 237 -2.43 -19.63 2.93
CA GLU A 237 -1.45 -20.16 3.89
C GLU A 237 -0.03 -20.19 3.31
N ALA A 238 0.14 -20.60 2.05
CA ALA A 238 1.41 -20.52 1.34
C ALA A 238 1.94 -19.10 1.26
N LEU A 239 1.09 -18.14 0.92
CA LEU A 239 1.46 -16.73 0.87
C LEU A 239 1.91 -16.19 2.23
N LYS A 240 1.16 -16.50 3.30
CA LYS A 240 1.53 -16.11 4.67
C LYS A 240 2.82 -16.77 5.12
N THR A 241 3.00 -18.06 4.82
CA THR A 241 4.21 -18.81 5.17
C THR A 241 5.41 -18.22 4.44
N TYR A 242 5.29 -17.91 3.15
CA TYR A 242 6.33 -17.22 2.38
C TYR A 242 6.71 -15.89 3.03
N ALA A 243 5.74 -15.03 3.29
CA ALA A 243 5.99 -13.72 3.92
C ALA A 243 6.53 -13.82 5.36
N THR A 244 6.22 -14.91 6.09
CA THR A 244 6.81 -15.18 7.41
C THR A 244 8.28 -15.56 7.24
N LEU A 245 8.58 -16.47 6.31
CA LEU A 245 9.93 -16.91 6.01
C LEU A 245 10.82 -15.77 5.51
N THR A 246 10.32 -14.85 4.67
CA THR A 246 11.13 -13.69 4.25
C THR A 246 11.58 -12.85 5.46
N LEU A 247 10.69 -12.63 6.43
CA LEU A 247 11.00 -11.91 7.66
C LEU A 247 12.01 -12.66 8.54
N GLU A 248 11.84 -13.98 8.67
CA GLU A 248 12.76 -14.85 9.40
C GLU A 248 14.16 -14.84 8.77
N TYR A 249 14.26 -14.83 7.44
CA TYR A 249 15.54 -14.77 6.74
C TYR A 249 16.18 -13.36 6.76
N GLY A 250 15.53 -12.40 7.42
CA GLY A 250 16.09 -11.06 7.60
C GLY A 250 15.82 -10.14 6.41
N TYR A 251 14.89 -10.47 5.52
CA TYR A 251 14.53 -9.59 4.41
C TYR A 251 13.43 -8.61 4.81
N ASP A 252 13.71 -7.32 4.60
CA ASP A 252 12.72 -6.29 4.85
C ASP A 252 11.57 -6.38 3.84
N ASN A 253 10.35 -6.13 4.31
CA ASN A 253 9.13 -6.28 3.53
C ASN A 253 8.43 -4.92 3.36
N LEU A 254 7.86 -4.71 2.18
CA LEU A 254 7.00 -3.57 1.87
C LEU A 254 5.60 -4.12 1.54
N PHE A 255 4.57 -3.67 2.25
CA PHE A 255 3.18 -3.93 1.84
C PHE A 255 2.29 -2.72 2.10
N PHE A 256 1.31 -2.53 1.22
CA PHE A 256 0.28 -1.51 1.36
C PHE A 256 -0.91 -2.08 2.16
N PRO A 257 -1.03 -1.80 3.48
CA PRO A 257 -2.04 -2.41 4.33
C PRO A 257 -3.47 -2.03 3.95
N GLY A 258 -3.74 -0.93 3.25
CA GLY A 258 -5.08 -0.64 2.71
C GLY A 258 -5.59 -1.70 1.74
N GLY A 259 -4.69 -2.49 1.17
CA GLY A 259 -4.99 -3.53 0.20
C GLY A 259 -5.29 -2.96 -1.19
N THR A 260 -5.96 -1.83 -1.35
CA THR A 260 -6.17 -1.18 -2.65
C THR A 260 -5.93 0.32 -2.54
N ARG A 261 -5.64 0.98 -3.67
CA ARG A 261 -5.63 2.44 -3.78
C ARG A 261 -6.91 3.03 -3.15
N SER A 262 -6.77 4.15 -2.47
CA SER A 262 -7.90 4.87 -1.89
C SER A 262 -8.81 5.43 -2.99
N ARG A 263 -9.95 4.76 -3.21
CA ARG A 263 -10.94 5.16 -4.21
C ARG A 263 -11.62 6.49 -3.88
N SER A 264 -11.86 6.74 -2.60
CA SER A 264 -12.48 8.00 -2.15
C SER A 264 -11.50 9.16 -2.04
N GLY A 265 -10.18 8.92 -2.08
CA GLY A 265 -9.15 9.93 -1.81
C GLY A 265 -8.89 10.17 -0.31
N ALA A 266 -9.67 9.52 0.58
CA ALA A 266 -9.47 9.59 2.02
C ALA A 266 -8.26 8.77 2.48
N ILE A 267 -7.72 9.10 3.65
CA ILE A 267 -6.67 8.29 4.29
C ILE A 267 -7.28 6.97 4.76
N GLU A 268 -6.56 5.88 4.57
CA GLU A 268 -7.01 4.55 4.98
C GLU A 268 -7.20 4.45 6.49
N ARG A 269 -8.41 4.08 6.92
CA ARG A 269 -8.71 3.78 8.33
C ARG A 269 -8.93 2.30 8.62
N HIS A 270 -9.22 1.53 7.58
CA HIS A 270 -9.43 0.09 7.67
C HIS A 270 -8.33 -0.65 6.90
N LEU A 271 -7.51 -1.40 7.63
CA LEU A 271 -6.34 -2.09 7.09
C LEU A 271 -6.60 -3.60 6.93
N LYS A 272 -6.03 -4.19 5.87
CA LYS A 272 -5.93 -5.62 5.62
C LYS A 272 -4.76 -6.20 6.43
N LEU A 273 -5.10 -6.75 7.59
CA LEU A 273 -4.14 -7.26 8.58
C LEU A 273 -3.44 -8.57 8.18
N GLY A 274 -3.78 -9.17 7.03
CA GLY A 274 -3.35 -10.52 6.67
C GLY A 274 -1.84 -10.72 6.60
N LEU A 275 -1.13 -9.82 5.90
CA LEU A 275 0.33 -9.84 5.80
C LEU A 275 0.99 -9.18 7.02
N LEU A 276 0.36 -8.16 7.61
CA LEU A 276 0.86 -7.55 8.86
C LEU A 276 0.94 -8.58 10.00
N GLY A 277 0.00 -9.53 10.04
CA GLY A 277 -0.03 -10.60 11.02
C GLY A 277 1.04 -11.68 10.86
N THR A 278 1.90 -11.64 9.83
CA THR A 278 3.06 -12.55 9.73
C THR A 278 4.21 -12.14 10.65
N SER A 279 4.20 -10.89 11.14
CA SER A 279 5.21 -10.36 12.06
C SER A 279 5.29 -11.13 13.38
N ILE A 280 4.16 -11.49 13.99
CA ILE A 280 4.15 -12.23 15.27
C ILE A 280 4.66 -13.68 15.10
N PRO A 281 4.16 -14.49 14.14
CA PRO A 281 4.71 -15.81 13.86
C PRO A 281 6.21 -15.78 13.55
N ALA A 282 6.69 -14.83 12.74
CA ALA A 282 8.10 -14.71 12.43
C ALA A 282 8.94 -14.36 13.67
N TYR A 283 8.43 -13.47 14.55
CA TYR A 283 9.08 -13.15 15.81
C TYR A 283 9.17 -14.37 16.74
N ILE A 284 8.10 -15.14 16.87
CA ILE A 284 8.08 -16.38 17.66
C ILE A 284 9.08 -17.40 17.10
N ASP A 285 9.09 -17.61 15.79
CA ASP A 285 10.00 -18.56 15.15
C ASP A 285 11.47 -18.12 15.29
N ASN A 286 11.75 -16.82 15.19
CA ASN A 286 13.07 -16.27 15.45
C ASN A 286 13.53 -16.53 16.90
N LEU A 287 12.63 -16.42 17.88
CA LEU A 287 12.92 -16.76 19.28
C LEU A 287 13.18 -18.26 19.47
N LEU A 288 12.37 -19.12 18.83
CA LEU A 288 12.53 -20.58 18.89
C LEU A 288 13.84 -21.03 18.23
N ALA A 289 14.26 -20.35 17.17
CA ALA A 289 15.52 -20.59 16.48
C ALA A 289 16.73 -19.92 17.17
N GLU A 290 16.53 -19.29 18.34
CA GLU A 290 17.56 -18.58 19.11
C GLU A 290 18.38 -17.59 18.27
N LYS A 291 17.71 -16.88 17.36
CA LYS A 291 18.40 -15.90 16.51
C LYS A 291 19.00 -14.77 17.36
N PRO A 292 20.23 -14.31 17.06
CA PRO A 292 20.86 -13.20 17.78
C PRO A 292 20.02 -11.93 17.78
N ASP A 293 19.31 -11.68 16.69
CA ASP A 293 18.35 -10.59 16.58
C ASP A 293 16.99 -11.12 16.12
N PRO A 294 16.07 -11.41 17.06
CA PRO A 294 14.76 -11.92 16.70
C PRO A 294 13.77 -10.83 16.30
N ARG A 295 14.15 -9.55 16.43
CA ARG A 295 13.23 -8.41 16.40
C ARG A 295 12.69 -8.13 15.00
N ILE A 296 11.43 -7.72 14.97
CA ILE A 296 10.72 -7.30 13.77
C ILE A 296 10.09 -5.96 14.08
N TYR A 297 10.23 -5.00 13.17
CA TYR A 297 9.68 -3.65 13.33
C TYR A 297 8.68 -3.35 12.23
N ILE A 298 7.67 -2.57 12.56
CA ILE A 298 6.64 -2.11 11.65
C ILE A 298 6.71 -0.60 11.58
N VAL A 299 7.04 -0.05 10.42
CA VAL A 299 7.22 1.37 10.20
C VAL A 299 6.11 1.87 9.25
N PRO A 300 5.16 2.67 9.74
CA PRO A 300 4.17 3.31 8.87
C PRO A 300 4.82 4.37 7.97
N ALA A 301 4.31 4.52 6.76
CA ALA A 301 4.66 5.62 5.87
C ALA A 301 3.41 6.26 5.27
N THR A 302 3.39 7.59 5.18
CA THR A 302 2.26 8.33 4.58
C THR A 302 2.69 8.98 3.27
N LEU A 303 2.00 8.64 2.19
CA LEU A 303 2.18 9.24 0.87
C LEU A 303 1.15 10.35 0.68
N SER A 304 1.61 11.57 0.40
CA SER A 304 0.76 12.74 0.15
C SER A 304 1.09 13.36 -1.20
N PHE A 305 0.11 13.34 -2.11
CA PHE A 305 0.19 13.92 -3.45
C PHE A 305 -0.62 15.20 -3.51
N GLN A 306 -0.21 16.14 -4.37
CA GLN A 306 -1.00 17.34 -4.65
C GLN A 306 -2.14 17.02 -5.62
N LEU A 307 -1.85 16.19 -6.63
CA LEU A 307 -2.81 15.61 -7.56
C LEU A 307 -2.51 14.12 -7.72
N CYS A 308 -3.56 13.31 -7.87
CA CYS A 308 -3.45 11.88 -8.17
C CYS A 308 -3.83 11.66 -9.63
N LEU A 309 -2.99 10.94 -10.38
CA LEU A 309 -3.22 10.65 -11.80
C LEU A 309 -4.55 9.94 -12.01
N GLU A 310 -4.87 8.98 -11.14
CA GLU A 310 -6.05 8.13 -11.28
C GLU A 310 -7.28 8.66 -10.54
N ALA A 311 -7.26 9.93 -10.10
CA ALA A 311 -8.31 10.49 -9.24
C ALA A 311 -9.71 10.38 -9.87
N GLU A 312 -9.86 10.66 -11.16
CA GLU A 312 -11.15 10.60 -11.89
C GLU A 312 -11.74 9.18 -11.86
N THR A 313 -10.95 8.18 -12.29
CA THR A 313 -11.38 6.78 -12.32
C THR A 313 -11.64 6.26 -10.90
N LEU A 314 -10.78 6.58 -9.93
CA LEU A 314 -10.91 6.15 -8.55
C LEU A 314 -12.19 6.66 -7.89
N ILE A 315 -12.53 7.93 -8.06
CA ILE A 315 -13.72 8.50 -7.42
C ILE A 315 -15.02 8.04 -8.09
N ASP A 316 -15.01 7.84 -9.41
CA ASP A 316 -16.15 7.30 -10.14
C ASP A 316 -16.45 5.86 -9.66
N ASP A 317 -15.41 5.03 -9.51
CA ASP A 317 -15.54 3.68 -8.92
C ASP A 317 -16.13 3.71 -7.51
N PHE A 318 -15.63 4.59 -6.64
CA PHE A 318 -16.18 4.74 -5.28
C PHE A 318 -17.67 5.09 -5.30
N LEU A 319 -18.06 6.08 -6.11
CA LEU A 319 -19.44 6.54 -6.19
C LEU A 319 -20.36 5.51 -6.85
N LYS A 320 -19.87 4.68 -7.78
CA LYS A 320 -20.59 3.54 -8.34
C LYS A 320 -20.82 2.44 -7.31
N GLU A 321 -19.81 2.12 -6.52
CA GLU A 321 -19.90 1.10 -5.46
C GLU A 321 -20.93 1.50 -4.39
N VAL A 322 -20.86 2.75 -3.91
CA VAL A 322 -21.85 3.29 -2.96
C VAL A 322 -23.25 3.37 -3.59
N GLY A 323 -23.34 3.68 -4.88
CA GLY A 323 -24.60 3.76 -5.64
C GLY A 323 -25.21 2.41 -6.04
N LYS A 324 -24.60 1.27 -5.66
CA LYS A 324 -25.01 -0.11 -6.03
C LYS A 324 -25.07 -0.40 -7.54
N SER A 325 -24.28 0.29 -8.36
CA SER A 325 -24.10 -0.05 -9.77
C SER A 325 -22.91 -1.03 -9.94
N ARG A 326 -23.08 -2.08 -10.75
CA ARG A 326 -22.08 -3.16 -10.93
C ARG A 326 -20.79 -2.66 -11.61
N TYR A 327 -19.66 -3.26 -11.22
CA TYR A 327 -18.31 -3.00 -11.74
C TYR A 327 -18.14 -3.40 -13.22
N ILE A 328 -17.41 -2.58 -13.98
CA ILE A 328 -16.60 -2.99 -15.13
C ILE A 328 -15.26 -2.27 -14.96
N ILE A 329 -14.16 -3.00 -14.91
CA ILE A 329 -12.80 -2.44 -14.91
C ILE A 329 -12.56 -1.87 -16.30
N THR A 330 -12.51 -0.55 -16.43
CA THR A 330 -11.95 0.15 -17.60
C THR A 330 -10.45 0.35 -17.40
N ASP A 331 -9.67 0.27 -18.47
CA ASP A 331 -8.23 0.59 -18.45
C ASP A 331 -8.00 1.99 -17.85
N ASP A 332 -7.28 2.07 -16.72
CA ASP A 332 -7.04 3.33 -15.99
C ASP A 332 -5.94 4.18 -16.66
N GLU A 333 -5.86 5.47 -16.30
CA GLU A 333 -4.98 6.47 -16.92
C GLU A 333 -3.50 6.07 -16.81
N PHE A 334 -3.14 5.34 -15.76
CA PHE A 334 -1.79 4.86 -15.49
C PHE A 334 -1.32 3.79 -16.48
N SER A 335 -2.24 3.05 -17.10
CA SER A 335 -1.92 2.06 -18.14
C SER A 335 -1.32 2.68 -19.41
N ARG A 336 -1.45 4.00 -19.60
CA ARG A 336 -1.05 4.74 -20.81
C ARG A 336 0.28 5.49 -20.59
N PRO A 337 1.41 5.04 -21.17
CA PRO A 337 2.73 5.62 -20.90
C PRO A 337 2.85 7.12 -21.22
N ALA A 338 2.21 7.60 -22.29
CA ALA A 338 2.20 9.01 -22.67
C ALA A 338 1.53 9.89 -21.60
N THR A 339 0.41 9.40 -21.04
CA THR A 339 -0.34 10.08 -19.97
C THR A 339 0.48 10.19 -18.69
N VAL A 340 1.21 9.13 -18.31
CA VAL A 340 2.12 9.16 -17.16
C VAL A 340 3.27 10.17 -17.35
N LEU A 341 3.85 10.22 -18.55
CA LEU A 341 4.93 11.17 -18.85
C LEU A 341 4.46 12.62 -18.79
N ASP A 342 3.30 12.91 -19.39
CA ASP A 342 2.73 14.26 -19.37
C ASP A 342 2.39 14.70 -17.95
N PHE A 343 1.90 13.78 -17.11
CA PHE A 343 1.72 14.03 -15.69
C PHE A 343 3.03 14.34 -14.98
N ILE A 344 4.10 13.55 -15.19
CA ILE A 344 5.41 13.83 -14.61
C ILE A 344 5.87 15.23 -15.02
N ARG A 345 5.89 15.56 -16.32
CA ARG A 345 6.28 16.91 -16.80
C ARG A 345 5.47 18.03 -16.14
N GLN A 346 4.18 17.83 -15.95
CA GLN A 346 3.31 18.80 -15.31
C GLN A 346 3.60 18.96 -13.81
N LEU A 347 3.95 17.88 -13.09
CA LEU A 347 4.43 17.99 -11.70
C LEU A 347 5.65 18.92 -11.60
N PHE A 348 6.59 18.83 -12.54
CA PHE A 348 7.74 19.74 -12.58
C PHE A 348 7.36 21.18 -12.89
N ASN A 349 6.56 21.39 -13.93
CA ASN A 349 6.12 22.73 -14.32
C ASN A 349 5.35 23.43 -13.20
N LEU A 350 4.71 22.67 -12.31
CA LEU A 350 3.96 23.19 -11.18
C LEU A 350 4.75 23.32 -9.88
N ASP A 351 5.96 22.77 -9.82
CA ASP A 351 6.73 22.53 -8.58
C ASP A 351 5.94 21.71 -7.54
N SER A 352 5.11 20.76 -8.03
CA SER A 352 4.26 19.91 -7.21
C SER A 352 5.08 18.85 -6.46
N LYS A 353 5.06 18.90 -5.13
CA LYS A 353 5.79 17.93 -4.29
C LYS A 353 4.94 16.71 -3.91
N ILE A 354 5.57 15.54 -3.97
CA ILE A 354 5.08 14.28 -3.41
C ILE A 354 5.83 14.05 -2.10
N TYR A 355 5.11 13.96 -0.99
CA TYR A 355 5.72 13.75 0.32
C TYR A 355 5.64 12.28 0.70
N VAL A 356 6.79 11.73 1.09
CA VAL A 356 6.94 10.43 1.75
C VAL A 356 7.30 10.70 3.20
N THR A 357 6.33 10.54 4.10
CA THR A 357 6.54 10.82 5.53
C THR A 357 6.63 9.52 6.31
N LEU A 358 7.81 9.21 6.83
CA LEU A 358 8.07 8.05 7.67
C LEU A 358 7.65 8.33 9.12
N SER A 359 6.95 7.38 9.72
CA SER A 359 6.49 7.44 11.12
C SER A 359 7.43 6.71 12.07
N ARG A 360 7.24 6.92 13.39
CA ARG A 360 7.86 6.09 14.43
C ARG A 360 7.49 4.62 14.22
N GLY A 361 8.45 3.73 14.45
CA GLY A 361 8.23 2.29 14.35
C GLY A 361 7.47 1.70 15.53
N TYR A 362 6.92 0.52 15.31
CA TYR A 362 6.31 -0.32 16.33
C TYR A 362 6.91 -1.73 16.33
N ASP A 363 6.79 -2.44 17.44
CA ASP A 363 6.99 -3.89 17.48
C ASP A 363 5.74 -4.64 16.96
N PRO A 364 5.77 -5.99 16.81
CA PRO A 364 4.64 -6.78 16.31
C PRO A 364 3.37 -6.71 17.16
N PHE A 365 3.48 -6.17 18.39
CA PHE A 365 2.39 -6.06 19.36
C PHE A 365 1.81 -4.64 19.41
N GLY A 366 2.33 -3.72 18.61
CA GLY A 366 1.87 -2.33 18.54
C GLY A 366 2.46 -1.40 19.60
N ASN A 367 3.53 -1.83 20.29
CA ASN A 367 4.28 -0.95 21.18
C ASN A 367 5.22 -0.06 20.35
N ALA A 368 5.35 1.22 20.72
CA ALA A 368 6.30 2.11 20.06
C ALA A 368 7.74 1.63 20.32
N VAL A 369 8.65 1.80 19.38
CA VAL A 369 10.07 1.50 19.58
C VAL A 369 10.93 2.76 19.61
N ASP A 370 12.00 2.73 20.40
CA ASP A 370 13.04 3.76 20.40
C ASP A 370 14.09 3.55 19.31
N ASP A 371 15.06 4.45 19.27
CA ASP A 371 16.14 4.45 18.28
C ASP A 371 17.13 3.28 18.49
N GLU A 372 17.11 2.70 19.68
CA GLU A 372 17.87 1.52 20.10
C GLU A 372 17.11 0.21 19.80
N GLY A 373 15.90 0.30 19.24
CA GLY A 373 15.07 -0.84 18.89
C GLY A 373 14.42 -1.52 20.10
N GLN A 374 14.28 -0.80 21.22
CA GLN A 374 13.60 -1.28 22.41
C GLN A 374 12.12 -0.93 22.37
N SER A 375 11.26 -1.89 22.70
CA SER A 375 9.82 -1.67 22.83
C SER A 375 9.51 -0.82 24.06
N LEU A 376 8.56 0.11 23.92
CA LEU A 376 8.17 1.06 24.95
C LEU A 376 6.69 0.89 25.33
N ASP A 377 6.40 0.95 26.63
CA ASP A 377 5.03 1.06 27.11
C ASP A 377 4.45 2.48 26.84
N PRO A 378 3.14 2.71 27.07
CA PRO A 378 2.53 4.04 26.87
C PRO A 378 3.10 5.18 27.74
N ARG A 379 3.92 4.87 28.74
CA ARG A 379 4.63 5.84 29.60
C ARG A 379 6.08 6.06 29.15
N GLY A 380 6.52 5.41 28.07
CA GLY A 380 7.88 5.51 27.54
C GLY A 380 8.91 4.64 28.26
N ARG A 381 8.49 3.66 29.05
CA ARG A 381 9.41 2.72 29.73
C ARG A 381 9.69 1.52 28.84
N THR A 382 10.94 1.07 28.82
CA THR A 382 11.34 -0.13 28.09
C THR A 382 10.64 -1.37 28.63
N ILE A 383 10.19 -2.23 27.72
CA ILE A 383 9.55 -3.52 27.99
C ILE A 383 10.15 -4.61 27.11
N ASP A 384 10.13 -5.86 27.58
CA ASP A 384 10.53 -7.02 26.79
C ASP A 384 9.30 -7.62 26.07
N PRO A 385 9.20 -7.48 24.73
CA PRO A 385 8.08 -8.02 23.96
C PRO A 385 8.01 -9.56 23.98
N LYS A 386 9.08 -10.26 24.38
CA LYS A 386 9.08 -11.72 24.50
C LYS A 386 7.99 -12.20 25.47
N ALA A 387 7.73 -11.45 26.54
CA ALA A 387 6.72 -11.79 27.54
C ALA A 387 5.30 -11.97 26.96
N TYR A 388 5.00 -11.33 25.82
CA TYR A 388 3.69 -11.41 25.16
C TYR A 388 3.44 -12.78 24.51
N VAL A 389 4.51 -13.52 24.21
CA VAL A 389 4.44 -14.80 23.48
C VAL A 389 4.78 -16.02 24.32
N LEU A 390 5.26 -15.83 25.56
CA LEU A 390 5.59 -16.94 26.45
C LEU A 390 4.33 -17.59 27.05
N VAL A 391 4.30 -18.92 26.99
CA VAL A 391 3.35 -19.78 27.70
C VAL A 391 4.21 -20.81 28.43
N ASP A 392 4.08 -20.90 29.75
CA ASP A 392 4.91 -21.79 30.59
C ASP A 392 6.42 -21.61 30.35
N GLY A 393 6.84 -20.37 30.07
CA GLY A 393 8.24 -20.01 29.81
C GLY A 393 8.72 -20.24 28.37
N LEU A 394 7.89 -20.78 27.48
CA LEU A 394 8.26 -21.11 26.10
C LEU A 394 7.53 -20.21 25.07
N PRO A 395 8.21 -19.67 24.04
CA PRO A 395 7.57 -18.97 22.94
C PRO A 395 6.54 -19.87 22.27
N THR A 396 5.27 -19.47 22.28
CA THR A 396 4.16 -20.31 21.82
C THR A 396 3.23 -19.52 20.92
N ARG A 397 2.92 -20.06 19.74
CA ARG A 397 1.92 -19.50 18.81
C ARG A 397 0.52 -19.66 19.38
N ARG A 398 -0.28 -18.59 19.38
CA ARG A 398 -1.70 -18.63 19.80
C ARG A 398 -2.53 -17.76 18.86
N PRO A 399 -3.19 -18.36 17.84
CA PRO A 399 -3.84 -17.60 16.77
C PRO A 399 -4.80 -16.51 17.25
N GLN A 400 -5.58 -16.78 18.31
CA GLN A 400 -6.52 -15.79 18.85
C GLN A 400 -5.82 -14.58 19.48
N ARG A 401 -4.76 -14.80 20.28
CA ARG A 401 -3.96 -13.74 20.88
C ARG A 401 -3.25 -12.92 19.81
N ASP A 402 -2.62 -13.62 18.87
CA ASP A 402 -1.82 -13.00 17.81
C ASP A 402 -2.70 -12.13 16.89
N ALA A 403 -3.95 -12.55 16.65
CA ALA A 403 -4.94 -11.77 15.91
C ALA A 403 -5.34 -10.45 16.60
N GLU A 404 -5.53 -10.45 17.93
CA GLU A 404 -5.85 -9.22 18.67
C GLU A 404 -4.68 -8.22 18.67
N TYR A 405 -3.44 -8.69 18.89
CA TYR A 405 -2.27 -7.82 18.77
C TYR A 405 -2.09 -7.26 17.36
N THR A 406 -2.31 -8.08 16.33
CA THR A 406 -2.27 -7.61 14.95
C THR A 406 -3.32 -6.53 14.68
N LYS A 407 -4.52 -6.64 15.29
CA LYS A 407 -5.59 -5.64 15.19
C LYS A 407 -5.22 -4.33 15.88
N GLU A 408 -4.63 -4.40 17.07
CA GLU A 408 -4.11 -3.23 17.77
C GLU A 408 -3.00 -2.53 16.99
N LEU A 409 -2.02 -3.29 16.49
CA LEU A 409 -0.97 -2.79 15.60
C LEU A 409 -1.56 -2.13 14.34
N GLY A 410 -2.57 -2.73 13.73
CA GLY A 410 -3.29 -2.14 12.60
C GLY A 410 -3.90 -0.78 12.91
N GLN A 411 -4.47 -0.61 14.11
CA GLN A 411 -4.98 0.69 14.56
C GLN A 411 -3.86 1.71 14.75
N ARG A 412 -2.72 1.30 15.33
CA ARG A 412 -1.53 2.16 15.49
C ARG A 412 -0.97 2.66 14.16
N VAL A 413 -0.96 1.80 13.14
CA VAL A 413 -0.56 2.15 11.77
C VAL A 413 -1.56 3.14 11.15
N ALA A 414 -2.86 2.90 11.26
CA ALA A 414 -3.88 3.81 10.74
C ALA A 414 -3.85 5.20 11.43
N ASP A 415 -3.61 5.23 12.74
CA ASP A 415 -3.46 6.49 13.49
C ASP A 415 -2.20 7.25 13.06
N ALA A 416 -1.11 6.54 12.76
CA ALA A 416 0.10 7.13 12.20
C ALA A 416 -0.14 7.75 10.82
N PHE A 417 -0.94 7.11 9.95
CA PHE A 417 -1.31 7.67 8.64
C PHE A 417 -2.04 9.00 8.76
N MET A 418 -2.97 9.12 9.71
CA MET A 418 -3.66 10.38 9.98
C MET A 418 -2.68 11.43 10.51
N ARG A 419 -1.85 11.05 11.49
CA ARG A 419 -0.91 11.96 12.14
C ARG A 419 0.12 12.55 11.18
N ASP A 420 0.66 11.73 10.30
CA ASP A 420 1.78 12.08 9.42
C ASP A 420 1.35 12.50 8.01
N ASN A 421 0.04 12.71 7.80
CA ASN A 421 -0.50 13.22 6.55
C ASN A 421 -0.09 14.68 6.29
N VAL A 422 0.46 14.93 5.10
CA VAL A 422 0.81 16.27 4.63
C VAL A 422 -0.35 16.88 3.85
N ILE A 423 -0.89 18.00 4.34
CA ILE A 423 -1.94 18.79 3.69
C ILE A 423 -1.30 19.72 2.67
N GLN A 424 -1.97 19.88 1.52
CA GLN A 424 -1.50 20.68 0.39
C GLN A 424 -2.64 21.60 -0.08
N SER A 425 -2.33 22.56 -0.96
CA SER A 425 -3.28 23.57 -1.43
C SER A 425 -4.54 22.99 -2.09
N THR A 426 -4.41 21.91 -2.86
CA THR A 426 -5.53 21.21 -3.51
C THR A 426 -6.51 20.63 -2.49
N HIS A 427 -6.01 19.98 -1.44
CA HIS A 427 -6.83 19.43 -0.36
C HIS A 427 -7.64 20.52 0.36
N LEU A 428 -6.97 21.63 0.68
CA LEU A 428 -7.57 22.74 1.42
C LEU A 428 -8.58 23.52 0.55
N THR A 429 -8.22 23.81 -0.70
CA THR A 429 -9.09 24.48 -1.68
C THR A 429 -10.33 23.63 -1.97
N ALA A 430 -10.15 22.32 -2.20
CA ALA A 430 -11.27 21.40 -2.40
C ALA A 430 -12.20 21.36 -1.19
N ARG A 431 -11.65 21.30 0.04
CA ARG A 431 -12.45 21.30 1.27
C ARG A 431 -13.22 22.60 1.45
N ALA A 432 -12.61 23.76 1.19
CA ALA A 432 -13.30 25.04 1.29
C ALA A 432 -14.50 25.10 0.32
N LEU A 433 -14.26 24.79 -0.95
CA LEU A 433 -15.30 24.77 -1.99
C LEU A 433 -16.40 23.75 -1.68
N PHE A 434 -16.02 22.53 -1.26
CA PHE A 434 -16.99 21.48 -0.96
C PHE A 434 -17.80 21.79 0.31
N THR A 435 -17.20 22.46 1.30
CA THR A 435 -17.92 22.96 2.48
C THR A 435 -18.97 23.99 2.08
N LEU A 436 -18.62 24.96 1.24
CA LEU A 436 -19.57 25.96 0.73
C LEU A 436 -20.66 25.30 -0.12
N LEU A 437 -20.28 24.36 -1.00
CA LEU A 437 -21.23 23.57 -1.80
C LEU A 437 -22.26 22.86 -0.93
N ARG A 438 -21.84 22.22 0.17
CA ARG A 438 -22.75 21.56 1.10
C ARG A 438 -23.58 22.53 1.94
N ARG A 439 -23.02 23.68 2.33
CA ARG A 439 -23.72 24.69 3.14
C ARG A 439 -24.81 25.42 2.37
N HIS A 440 -24.58 25.71 1.09
CA HIS A 440 -25.55 26.42 0.25
C HIS A 440 -26.59 25.50 -0.39
N ASN A 441 -26.40 24.18 -0.37
CA ASN A 441 -27.35 23.19 -0.92
C ASN A 441 -27.78 22.17 0.16
N ARG A 442 -28.10 22.62 1.38
CA ARG A 442 -28.37 21.75 2.56
C ARG A 442 -29.56 20.82 2.38
N GLU A 443 -30.51 21.19 1.54
CA GLU A 443 -31.70 20.43 1.19
C GLU A 443 -31.41 19.27 0.22
N ILE A 444 -30.21 19.22 -0.38
CA ILE A 444 -29.81 18.20 -1.33
C ILE A 444 -28.93 17.16 -0.64
N GLY A 445 -29.39 15.90 -0.64
CA GLY A 445 -28.59 14.78 -0.13
C GLY A 445 -27.23 14.66 -0.82
N LEU A 446 -26.18 14.31 -0.07
CA LEU A 446 -24.78 14.36 -0.51
C LEU A 446 -24.51 13.66 -1.84
N LEU A 447 -25.03 12.44 -2.03
CA LEU A 447 -24.84 11.70 -3.28
C LEU A 447 -25.48 12.42 -4.49
N ARG A 448 -26.65 13.03 -4.30
CA ARG A 448 -27.32 13.81 -5.34
C ARG A 448 -26.56 15.10 -5.63
N LEU A 449 -26.07 15.77 -4.60
CA LEU A 449 -25.26 16.99 -4.74
C LEU A 449 -23.99 16.71 -5.55
N ILE A 450 -23.30 15.60 -5.27
CA ILE A 450 -22.10 15.18 -6.02
C ILE A 450 -22.46 14.88 -7.48
N ARG A 451 -23.40 13.97 -7.73
CA ARG A 451 -23.70 13.48 -9.08
C ARG A 451 -24.43 14.50 -9.96
N VAL A 452 -25.46 15.16 -9.44
CA VAL A 452 -26.37 16.02 -10.21
C VAL A 452 -26.06 17.51 -10.01
N GLY A 453 -25.57 17.88 -8.83
CA GLY A 453 -25.38 19.28 -8.44
C GLY A 453 -26.59 19.85 -7.71
N GLY A 454 -26.49 21.15 -7.41
CA GLY A 454 -27.53 21.92 -6.75
C GLY A 454 -27.66 23.33 -7.36
N PRO A 455 -28.61 24.15 -6.89
CA PRO A 455 -28.81 25.51 -7.39
C PRO A 455 -27.57 26.42 -7.19
N HIS A 456 -26.67 26.08 -6.26
CA HIS A 456 -25.45 26.82 -6.01
C HIS A 456 -24.22 25.97 -6.34
N ASP A 457 -23.52 26.30 -7.43
CA ASP A 457 -22.30 25.61 -7.91
C ASP A 457 -21.09 26.54 -8.04
N ASN A 458 -21.22 27.79 -7.61
CA ASN A 458 -20.17 28.80 -7.69
C ASN A 458 -20.32 29.85 -6.59
N PHE A 459 -19.18 30.37 -6.10
CA PHE A 459 -19.10 31.21 -4.91
C PHE A 459 -18.26 32.46 -5.16
N ASP A 460 -18.56 33.54 -4.43
CA ASP A 460 -17.72 34.73 -4.42
C ASP A 460 -16.32 34.37 -3.90
N GLN A 461 -15.27 34.81 -4.58
CA GLN A 461 -13.89 34.46 -4.20
C GLN A 461 -13.55 34.85 -2.76
N ARG A 462 -14.11 35.95 -2.23
CA ARG A 462 -13.89 36.39 -0.84
C ARG A 462 -14.58 35.46 0.15
N GLU A 463 -15.68 34.82 -0.25
CA GLU A 463 -16.30 33.76 0.56
C GLU A 463 -15.40 32.52 0.62
N VAL A 464 -14.85 32.10 -0.52
CA VAL A 464 -13.90 30.97 -0.58
C VAL A 464 -12.66 31.28 0.26
N TYR A 465 -12.08 32.48 0.16
CA TYR A 465 -10.91 32.86 0.95
C TYR A 465 -11.18 32.86 2.46
N ARG A 466 -12.34 33.34 2.90
CA ARG A 466 -12.72 33.29 4.33
C ARG A 466 -12.87 31.86 4.83
N GLU A 467 -13.47 30.98 4.04
CA GLU A 467 -13.62 29.58 4.40
C GLU A 467 -12.26 28.85 4.42
N THR A 468 -11.38 29.14 3.45
CA THR A 468 -10.00 28.64 3.42
C THR A 468 -9.19 29.11 4.63
N ASP A 469 -9.26 30.39 5.01
CA ASP A 469 -8.55 30.90 6.19
C ASP A 469 -9.06 30.23 7.48
N ARG A 470 -10.39 30.10 7.65
CA ARG A 470 -10.98 29.38 8.78
C ARG A 470 -10.41 27.96 8.90
N LEU A 471 -10.42 27.21 7.79
CA LEU A 471 -9.88 25.85 7.75
C LEU A 471 -8.37 25.84 8.04
N LEU A 472 -7.60 26.79 7.48
CA LEU A 472 -6.16 26.89 7.72
C LEU A 472 -5.84 27.13 9.20
N GLN A 473 -6.60 27.97 9.91
CA GLN A 473 -6.40 28.19 11.34
C GLN A 473 -6.65 26.92 12.17
N GLU A 474 -7.68 26.14 11.82
CA GLU A 474 -7.95 24.85 12.46
C GLU A 474 -6.83 23.83 12.19
N LEU A 475 -6.36 23.76 10.95
CA LEU A 475 -5.27 22.89 10.54
C LEU A 475 -3.93 23.28 11.20
N ARG A 476 -3.60 24.57 11.31
CA ARG A 476 -2.44 25.04 12.09
C ARG A 476 -2.55 24.63 13.56
N GLY A 477 -3.77 24.66 14.12
CA GLY A 477 -4.05 24.14 15.45
C GLY A 477 -3.79 22.63 15.57
N LEU A 478 -4.16 21.85 14.57
CA LEU A 478 -3.90 20.40 14.51
C LEU A 478 -2.41 20.09 14.34
N GLU A 479 -1.70 20.82 13.47
CA GLU A 479 -0.25 20.66 13.27
C GLU A 479 0.51 20.94 14.56
N ARG A 480 0.18 22.01 15.30
CA ARG A 480 0.80 22.32 16.61
C ARG A 480 0.63 21.23 17.67
N ARG A 481 -0.43 20.42 17.58
CA ARG A 481 -0.66 19.26 18.46
C ARG A 481 -0.04 17.97 17.91
N GLY A 482 0.69 18.06 16.81
CA GLY A 482 1.31 16.91 16.13
C GLY A 482 0.30 16.00 15.44
N GLY A 483 -0.89 16.49 15.07
CA GLY A 483 -1.97 15.67 14.50
C GLY A 483 -2.03 15.60 12.98
N ILE A 484 -1.29 16.48 12.28
CA ILE A 484 -1.10 16.53 10.82
C ILE A 484 0.22 17.26 10.51
N ARG A 485 0.57 17.36 9.23
CA ARG A 485 1.63 18.24 8.71
C ARG A 485 1.07 19.18 7.64
N LEU A 486 1.47 20.44 7.65
CA LEU A 486 1.19 21.38 6.56
C LEU A 486 2.39 21.40 5.61
N ALA A 487 2.14 21.35 4.29
CA ALA A 487 3.19 21.56 3.32
C ALA A 487 3.79 22.98 3.48
N PRO A 488 5.11 23.17 3.25
CA PRO A 488 5.76 24.46 3.44
C PRO A 488 5.07 25.61 2.69
N HIS A 489 4.60 25.36 1.46
CA HIS A 489 3.94 26.36 0.62
C HIS A 489 2.55 26.79 1.11
N ILE A 490 1.92 26.07 2.05
CA ILE A 490 0.62 26.49 2.64
C ILE A 490 0.74 26.91 4.10
N ARG A 491 1.83 26.56 4.80
CA ARG A 491 1.94 26.77 6.25
C ARG A 491 1.77 28.24 6.62
N ASP A 492 2.42 29.13 5.89
CA ASP A 492 2.48 30.57 6.17
C ASP A 492 1.81 31.43 5.08
N ALA A 493 1.24 30.79 4.05
CA ALA A 493 0.58 31.46 2.94
C ALA A 493 -0.77 32.10 3.33
N ALA A 494 -1.17 33.11 2.58
CA ALA A 494 -2.49 33.71 2.67
C ALA A 494 -3.54 32.83 1.97
N ALA A 495 -4.81 32.97 2.36
CA ALA A 495 -5.89 32.13 1.84
C ALA A 495 -6.12 32.29 0.33
N ASP A 496 -5.91 33.48 -0.21
CA ASP A 496 -5.98 33.77 -1.64
C ASP A 496 -4.84 33.10 -2.42
N GLU A 497 -3.62 33.09 -1.87
CA GLU A 497 -2.47 32.37 -2.45
C GLU A 497 -2.72 30.86 -2.50
N ILE A 498 -3.23 30.29 -1.41
CA ILE A 498 -3.57 28.86 -1.32
C ILE A 498 -4.62 28.49 -2.36
N VAL A 499 -5.69 29.29 -2.48
CA VAL A 499 -6.76 29.03 -3.44
C VAL A 499 -6.26 29.21 -4.86
N ALA A 500 -5.46 30.23 -5.15
CA ALA A 500 -4.85 30.43 -6.46
C ALA A 500 -3.96 29.24 -6.84
N ASP A 501 -3.16 28.74 -5.90
CA ASP A 501 -2.32 27.57 -6.12
C ASP A 501 -3.15 26.29 -6.34
N GLY A 502 -4.18 26.05 -5.53
CA GLY A 502 -5.08 24.91 -5.71
C GLY A 502 -5.78 24.92 -7.07
N LEU A 503 -6.28 26.09 -7.51
CA LEU A 503 -6.91 26.25 -8.83
C LEU A 503 -5.91 26.04 -9.98
N ARG A 504 -4.66 26.49 -9.82
CA ARG A 504 -3.57 26.26 -10.80
C ARG A 504 -3.33 24.77 -10.99
N HIS A 505 -3.30 24.00 -9.90
CA HIS A 505 -3.17 22.54 -9.96
C HIS A 505 -4.41 21.87 -10.59
N PHE A 506 -5.62 22.26 -10.20
CA PHE A 506 -6.84 21.69 -10.79
C PHE A 506 -7.02 21.96 -12.28
N ALA A 507 -6.33 22.96 -12.83
CA ALA A 507 -6.38 23.29 -14.25
C ALA A 507 -5.66 22.26 -15.14
N ILE A 508 -5.06 21.23 -14.56
CA ILE A 508 -4.03 20.39 -15.18
C ILE A 508 -4.37 18.92 -15.06
N PHE A 509 -3.94 18.16 -16.07
CA PHE A 509 -4.04 16.71 -16.24
C PHE A 509 -5.45 16.12 -16.37
N HIS A 510 -6.35 16.43 -15.44
CA HIS A 510 -7.73 15.94 -15.42
C HIS A 510 -8.48 16.35 -16.69
N SER A 511 -9.37 15.49 -17.16
CA SER A 511 -10.22 15.74 -18.33
C SER A 511 -11.11 16.97 -18.12
N GLN A 512 -11.54 17.19 -16.88
CA GLN A 512 -12.18 18.43 -16.43
C GLN A 512 -11.46 19.01 -15.22
N ARG A 513 -11.49 20.34 -15.11
CA ARG A 513 -10.95 21.03 -13.94
C ARG A 513 -11.84 20.72 -12.74
N ALA A 514 -11.25 20.44 -11.58
CA ALA A 514 -12.06 20.29 -10.36
C ALA A 514 -12.78 21.61 -10.00
N ALA A 515 -12.07 22.73 -10.12
CA ALA A 515 -12.62 24.07 -9.94
C ALA A 515 -11.91 25.08 -10.83
N GLU A 516 -12.59 26.20 -11.11
CA GLU A 516 -12.00 27.30 -11.87
C GLU A 516 -12.54 28.66 -11.46
N ARG A 517 -11.71 29.69 -11.64
CA ARG A 517 -12.11 31.08 -11.42
C ARG A 517 -12.61 31.70 -12.71
N ARG A 518 -13.79 32.34 -12.67
CA ARG A 518 -14.33 33.17 -13.75
C ARG A 518 -14.71 34.53 -13.16
N GLY A 519 -13.91 35.55 -13.43
CA GLY A 519 -14.07 36.88 -12.81
C GLY A 519 -13.80 36.85 -11.31
N ASP A 520 -14.76 37.31 -10.52
CA ASP A 520 -14.76 37.34 -9.05
C ASP A 520 -15.37 36.09 -8.40
N ARG A 521 -15.77 35.10 -9.20
CA ARG A 521 -16.41 33.86 -8.73
C ARG A 521 -15.56 32.64 -9.00
N ILE A 522 -15.65 31.65 -8.12
CA ILE A 522 -15.00 30.35 -8.25
C ILE A 522 -16.07 29.27 -8.41
N PHE A 523 -15.98 28.51 -9.48
CA PHE A 523 -16.93 27.48 -9.90
C PHE A 523 -16.44 26.10 -9.47
N ALA A 524 -17.34 25.31 -8.88
CA ALA A 524 -17.14 23.89 -8.59
C ALA A 524 -17.49 23.07 -9.84
N VAL A 525 -16.54 22.96 -10.76
CA VAL A 525 -16.74 22.37 -12.09
C VAL A 525 -16.93 20.86 -12.02
N ASP A 526 -15.96 20.14 -11.46
CA ASP A 526 -16.06 18.70 -11.21
C ASP A 526 -16.19 18.42 -9.71
N ARG A 527 -17.43 18.14 -9.29
CA ARG A 527 -17.78 17.83 -7.90
C ARG A 527 -17.25 16.48 -7.44
N ASN A 528 -17.06 15.53 -8.35
CA ASN A 528 -16.47 14.23 -8.01
C ASN A 528 -15.00 14.45 -7.63
N LEU A 529 -14.24 15.16 -8.46
CA LEU A 529 -12.84 15.49 -8.13
C LEU A 529 -12.71 16.35 -6.88
N LEU A 530 -13.57 17.36 -6.68
CA LEU A 530 -13.59 18.12 -5.43
C LEU A 530 -13.87 17.22 -4.22
N PHE A 531 -14.80 16.28 -4.35
CA PHE A 531 -15.07 15.30 -3.29
C PHE A 531 -13.88 14.37 -3.05
N TYR A 532 -13.17 13.92 -4.09
CA TYR A 532 -11.94 13.12 -3.95
C TYR A 532 -10.85 13.87 -3.17
N TYR A 533 -10.51 15.08 -3.58
CA TYR A 533 -9.41 15.84 -2.95
C TYR A 533 -9.77 16.34 -1.55
N GLN A 534 -11.03 16.73 -1.31
CA GLN A 534 -11.44 17.16 0.03
C GLN A 534 -11.42 15.99 1.03
N ASN A 535 -11.63 14.75 0.56
CA ASN A 535 -11.69 13.56 1.40
C ASN A 535 -10.38 13.28 2.14
N ARG A 536 -9.25 13.85 1.67
CA ARG A 536 -7.97 13.79 2.40
C ARG A 536 -8.04 14.43 3.79
N LEU A 537 -9.01 15.31 4.02
CA LEU A 537 -9.27 15.97 5.30
C LEU A 537 -10.41 15.32 6.11
N GLU A 538 -10.99 14.20 5.66
CA GLU A 538 -11.96 13.44 6.46
C GLU A 538 -11.27 12.79 7.66
N GLY A 539 -11.99 12.73 8.79
CA GLY A 539 -11.47 12.18 10.05
C GLY A 539 -10.86 13.22 11.01
N TYR A 540 -10.52 14.43 10.54
CA TYR A 540 -10.02 15.52 11.41
C TYR A 540 -11.13 16.37 12.06
N ARG A 541 -12.40 16.03 11.83
CA ARG A 541 -13.60 16.66 12.41
C ARG A 541 -13.81 18.15 12.03
N LEU A 542 -13.27 18.58 10.90
CA LEU A 542 -13.43 19.94 10.37
C LEU A 542 -14.88 20.28 9.96
N ASP A 543 -15.73 19.27 9.74
CA ASP A 543 -17.15 19.49 9.43
C ASP A 543 -17.96 19.96 10.64
N ARG A 544 -17.52 19.64 11.87
CA ARG A 544 -18.22 20.03 13.10
C ARG A 544 -18.26 21.55 13.27
N THR A 545 -17.15 22.21 12.98
CA THR A 545 -17.03 23.68 13.02
C THR A 545 -17.84 24.34 11.91
N ALA A 546 -18.10 23.64 10.80
CA ALA A 546 -19.01 24.08 9.73
C ALA A 546 -20.49 23.75 9.99
N GLY A 547 -20.82 23.02 11.07
CA GLY A 547 -22.17 22.54 11.35
C GLY A 547 -22.69 21.56 10.30
N LEU A 548 -21.80 20.76 9.70
CA LEU A 548 -22.14 19.73 8.71
C LEU A 548 -21.86 18.33 9.29
N PRO A 549 -22.61 17.30 8.88
CA PRO A 549 -22.23 15.91 9.16
C PRO A 549 -20.94 15.55 8.38
N PRO A 550 -20.15 14.56 8.82
CA PRO A 550 -19.03 14.03 8.04
C PRO A 550 -19.48 13.59 6.65
N ALA A 551 -18.64 13.78 5.63
CA ALA A 551 -18.98 13.38 4.26
C ALA A 551 -18.80 11.87 4.05
N LEU A 552 -17.90 11.24 4.81
CA LEU A 552 -17.67 9.80 4.83
C LEU A 552 -18.04 9.16 6.17
N ALA A 553 -18.36 7.87 6.15
CA ALA A 553 -18.46 7.06 7.36
C ALA A 553 -17.08 6.93 8.06
N PRO A 554 -17.03 6.57 9.37
CA PRO A 554 -15.76 6.50 10.12
C PRO A 554 -14.70 5.53 9.57
N ASP A 555 -15.08 4.58 8.72
CA ASP A 555 -14.18 3.63 8.06
C ASP A 555 -13.70 4.12 6.67
N HIS A 556 -14.23 5.27 6.21
CA HIS A 556 -14.01 5.89 4.91
C HIS A 556 -14.44 5.03 3.70
N ARG A 557 -15.30 4.03 3.88
CA ARG A 557 -15.74 3.11 2.81
C ARG A 557 -17.13 3.40 2.25
N SER A 558 -17.90 4.26 2.90
CA SER A 558 -19.22 4.68 2.46
C SER A 558 -19.43 6.18 2.73
N LEU A 559 -20.48 6.74 2.14
CA LEU A 559 -20.89 8.11 2.47
C LEU A 559 -21.37 8.18 3.92
N GLY A 560 -21.10 9.32 4.55
CA GLY A 560 -21.62 9.62 5.87
C GLY A 560 -23.14 9.61 5.88
N VAL A 561 -23.74 9.28 7.02
CA VAL A 561 -25.19 9.35 7.20
C VAL A 561 -25.59 10.82 7.13
N SER A 562 -26.27 11.23 6.05
CA SER A 562 -27.06 12.46 6.07
C SER A 562 -28.18 12.28 7.09
N PRO A 563 -28.45 13.25 7.97
CA PRO A 563 -29.62 13.21 8.83
C PRO A 563 -30.93 13.12 8.02
#